data_AF-A0A1F1A9F3-F1
#
_entry.id   AF-A0A1F1A9F3-F1
#
_cell.length_a   1.000
_cell.length_b   1.000
_cell.length_c   1.000
_cell.angle_alpha   90.00
_cell.angle_beta   90.00
_cell.angle_gamma   90.00
#
_symmetry.space_group_name_H-M   'P 1'
#
loop_
_entity.id
_entity.type
_entity.pdbx_description
1 polymer ?
#
loop_
_entity_poly.entity_id
_entity_poly.type
_entity_poly.pdbx_seq_one_letter_code
_entity_poly.pdbx_strand_id
1 'polypeptide(L)'
;MAKKYDLPKDEFDINSVEVTEQKPTEEAEEKAVETEAPQEDKKLVVEAVTPQKKKGGRKSASLQAIEQKLDFVKRDKAIREHEVADFTVKAERNAVRELAVRHLVLNYDITEDYASKILCFIYDNARKLDGHTIYFDGLQTIAEALELSYPTVQKTVKKLRDKKVISNAAIGQGSYELSAEAERFFKSISNNIQIVLTFEPVDEVQLEAVNEDGTINEDMVK
;
A
#
# COMPACT_ATOMS: atom_id res chain seq x y z
N MET A 1 19.92 -58.88 4.79
CA MET A 1 18.96 -58.98 5.90
C MET A 1 18.59 -57.57 6.33
N ALA A 2 17.36 -57.12 6.06
CA ALA A 2 16.86 -55.79 6.46
C ALA A 2 15.98 -55.96 7.70
N LYS A 3 16.27 -55.20 8.78
CA LYS A 3 15.38 -55.09 9.93
C LYS A 3 14.29 -54.08 9.60
N LYS A 4 13.03 -54.53 9.57
CA LYS A 4 11.84 -53.68 9.55
C LYS A 4 11.59 -53.18 10.98
N TYR A 5 11.28 -51.89 11.12
CA TYR A 5 10.61 -51.34 12.29
C TYR A 5 9.25 -50.82 11.85
N ASP A 6 8.20 -51.27 12.55
CA ASP A 6 6.82 -50.81 12.39
C ASP A 6 6.62 -49.46 13.11
N LEU A 7 6.00 -48.51 12.41
CA LEU A 7 5.49 -47.26 12.98
C LEU A 7 3.96 -47.40 13.15
N PRO A 8 3.39 -46.88 14.25
CA PRO A 8 1.94 -46.90 14.45
C PRO A 8 1.23 -45.96 13.46
N LYS A 9 0.09 -46.43 12.95
CA LYS A 9 -0.84 -45.67 12.10
C LYS A 9 -1.78 -44.89 13.01
N ASP A 10 -1.78 -43.57 12.88
CA ASP A 10 -2.88 -42.74 13.39
C ASP A 10 -3.83 -42.38 12.24
N GLU A 11 -5.07 -42.72 12.50
CA GLU A 11 -6.27 -42.62 11.69
C GLU A 11 -6.75 -41.16 11.63
N PHE A 12 -7.04 -40.65 10.42
CA PHE A 12 -7.95 -39.53 10.25
C PHE A 12 -8.87 -39.83 9.06
N ASP A 13 -10.06 -40.31 9.40
CA ASP A 13 -11.20 -40.47 8.49
C ASP A 13 -11.77 -39.10 8.13
N ILE A 14 -11.78 -38.79 6.83
CA ILE A 14 -12.48 -37.64 6.27
C ILE A 14 -13.72 -38.21 5.58
N ASN A 15 -14.89 -38.09 6.20
CA ASN A 15 -16.16 -38.21 5.48
C ASN A 15 -17.32 -37.62 6.27
N SER A 16 -18.25 -37.03 5.53
CA SER A 16 -19.57 -36.48 5.89
C SER A 16 -19.62 -35.02 6.36
N VAL A 17 -19.77 -34.09 5.40
CA VAL A 17 -20.71 -32.97 5.53
C VAL A 17 -21.48 -32.86 4.23
N GLU A 18 -22.80 -32.96 4.35
CA GLU A 18 -23.80 -32.98 3.29
C GLU A 18 -23.92 -31.61 2.61
N VAL A 19 -24.04 -31.63 1.28
CA VAL A 19 -24.38 -30.49 0.44
C VAL A 19 -25.91 -30.41 0.37
N THR A 20 -26.50 -29.27 0.73
CA THR A 20 -27.90 -28.98 0.44
C THR A 20 -27.96 -27.70 -0.41
N GLU A 21 -28.38 -27.89 -1.66
CA GLU A 21 -28.77 -26.82 -2.59
C GLU A 21 -30.04 -26.14 -2.08
N GLN A 22 -30.14 -24.81 -2.19
CA GLN A 22 -31.42 -24.09 -2.29
C GLN A 22 -31.24 -22.75 -3.04
N LYS A 23 -32.07 -22.54 -4.05
CA LYS A 23 -32.36 -21.32 -4.83
C LYS A 23 -33.90 -21.29 -5.04
N PRO A 24 -34.56 -20.23 -5.56
CA PRO A 24 -34.65 -18.79 -5.23
C PRO A 24 -36.05 -18.39 -4.71
N THR A 25 -36.26 -17.14 -4.27
CA THR A 25 -37.56 -16.46 -4.46
C THR A 25 -37.38 -14.93 -4.53
N GLU A 26 -37.90 -14.34 -5.61
CA GLU A 26 -38.11 -12.91 -5.83
C GLU A 26 -39.41 -12.46 -5.12
N GLU A 27 -39.51 -11.19 -4.70
CA GLU A 27 -40.70 -10.36 -4.91
C GLU A 27 -40.42 -8.89 -4.52
N ALA A 28 -41.02 -8.01 -5.32
CA ALA A 28 -40.86 -6.57 -5.40
C ALA A 28 -41.57 -5.79 -4.29
N GLU A 29 -41.15 -4.53 -4.06
CA GLU A 29 -42.09 -3.41 -4.02
C GLU A 29 -41.35 -2.06 -4.13
N GLU A 30 -41.70 -1.32 -5.18
CA GLU A 30 -41.38 0.07 -5.42
C GLU A 30 -42.15 0.97 -4.44
N LYS A 31 -41.50 2.04 -3.95
CA LYS A 31 -42.23 3.30 -3.74
C LYS A 31 -41.29 4.50 -3.84
N ALA A 32 -41.39 5.17 -4.97
CA ALA A 32 -40.97 6.54 -5.18
C ALA A 32 -41.85 7.50 -4.37
N VAL A 33 -41.24 8.52 -3.76
CA VAL A 33 -41.81 9.86 -3.63
C VAL A 33 -40.66 10.86 -3.74
N GLU A 34 -40.58 11.51 -4.90
CA GLU A 34 -39.92 12.81 -5.07
C GLU A 34 -40.63 13.86 -4.21
N THR A 35 -39.87 14.75 -3.59
CA THR A 35 -40.35 16.10 -3.32
C THR A 35 -39.17 17.07 -3.32
N GLU A 36 -39.37 18.15 -4.06
CA GLU A 36 -38.40 19.15 -4.50
C GLU A 36 -37.73 19.95 -3.36
N ALA A 37 -36.51 20.42 -3.66
CA ALA A 37 -35.73 21.42 -2.92
C ALA A 37 -36.42 22.82 -2.96
N PRO A 38 -35.99 23.91 -2.24
CA PRO A 38 -34.57 24.29 -2.07
C PRO A 38 -34.17 25.11 -0.80
N GLN A 39 -32.85 25.35 -0.73
CA GLN A 39 -32.12 26.50 -0.16
C GLN A 39 -31.39 26.42 1.21
N GLU A 40 -30.13 26.87 1.11
CA GLU A 40 -29.27 27.59 2.07
C GLU A 40 -28.31 26.80 3.00
N ASP A 41 -27.03 26.88 2.62
CA ASP A 41 -25.84 27.04 3.45
C ASP A 41 -25.75 26.23 4.74
N LYS A 42 -25.27 24.99 4.63
CA LYS A 42 -24.63 24.28 5.74
C LYS A 42 -23.21 23.89 5.36
N LYS A 43 -22.26 24.61 5.94
CA LYS A 43 -20.86 24.19 6.13
C LYS A 43 -20.84 22.72 6.56
N LEU A 44 -20.42 21.83 5.68
CA LEU A 44 -20.14 20.44 6.00
C LEU A 44 -18.88 20.37 6.85
N VAL A 45 -19.05 20.52 8.16
CA VAL A 45 -18.05 20.05 9.13
C VAL A 45 -18.18 18.53 9.14
N VAL A 46 -17.27 17.84 8.46
CA VAL A 46 -17.22 16.38 8.48
C VAL A 46 -16.83 15.96 9.89
N GLU A 47 -17.81 15.46 10.62
CA GLU A 47 -17.69 14.95 11.98
C GLU A 47 -16.73 13.75 12.00
N ALA A 48 -15.72 13.81 12.87
CA ALA A 48 -14.73 12.76 13.01
C ALA A 48 -15.41 11.44 13.38
N VAL A 49 -15.29 10.42 12.53
CA VAL A 49 -15.82 9.07 12.79
C VAL A 49 -15.05 8.48 13.97
N THR A 50 -15.65 8.49 15.16
CA THR A 50 -15.11 7.78 16.33
C THR A 50 -15.13 6.27 16.07
N PRO A 51 -14.02 5.54 16.24
CA PRO A 51 -13.96 4.12 15.93
C PRO A 51 -14.84 3.32 16.91
N GLN A 52 -15.88 2.68 16.40
CA GLN A 52 -16.68 1.73 17.16
C GLN A 52 -15.84 0.50 17.54
N LYS A 53 -15.79 0.19 18.84
CA LYS A 53 -15.13 -1.02 19.36
C LYS A 53 -15.84 -2.27 18.84
N LYS A 54 -15.23 -2.97 17.87
CA LYS A 54 -15.64 -4.33 17.51
C LYS A 54 -15.17 -5.32 18.60
N LYS A 55 -16.13 -6.06 19.18
CA LYS A 55 -15.86 -7.21 20.05
C LYS A 55 -15.63 -8.44 19.18
N GLY A 56 -14.37 -8.87 19.07
CA GLY A 56 -14.00 -10.17 18.50
C GLY A 56 -12.98 -10.06 17.35
N GLY A 57 -11.88 -10.79 17.49
CA GLY A 57 -10.77 -10.83 16.51
C GLY A 57 -9.51 -10.15 17.02
N ARG A 58 -8.36 -10.75 16.68
CA ARG A 58 -6.96 -10.36 17.01
C ARG A 58 -6.81 -8.89 17.44
N LYS A 59 -6.14 -8.67 18.58
CA LYS A 59 -5.75 -7.33 19.08
C LYS A 59 -5.29 -6.49 17.90
N SER A 60 -6.06 -5.45 17.56
CA SER A 60 -5.61 -4.46 16.60
C SER A 60 -4.29 -3.92 17.12
N ALA A 61 -3.23 -4.00 16.31
CA ALA A 61 -1.98 -3.33 16.63
C ALA A 61 -2.32 -1.92 17.10
N SER A 62 -1.76 -1.51 18.23
CA SER A 62 -1.99 -0.19 18.81
C SER A 62 -1.78 0.85 17.72
N LEU A 63 -2.87 1.44 17.22
CA LEU A 63 -2.77 2.58 16.33
C LEU A 63 -2.14 3.66 17.20
N GLN A 64 -0.83 3.88 17.02
CA GLN A 64 -0.22 5.15 17.38
C GLN A 64 -1.18 6.22 16.88
N ALA A 65 -1.55 7.18 17.74
CA ALA A 65 -2.60 8.14 17.41
C ALA A 65 -2.19 8.93 16.16
N ILE A 66 -2.64 8.48 14.99
CA ILE A 66 -2.46 9.15 13.71
C ILE A 66 -3.62 10.14 13.61
N GLU A 67 -3.33 11.41 13.82
CA GLU A 67 -4.29 12.48 13.59
C GLU A 67 -4.18 12.92 12.13
N GLN A 68 -5.31 12.99 11.42
CA GLN A 68 -5.37 13.43 10.03
C GLN A 68 -6.23 14.69 9.94
N LYS A 69 -5.76 15.67 9.17
CA LYS A 69 -6.48 16.91 8.89
C LYS A 69 -6.47 17.14 7.38
N LEU A 70 -7.61 17.56 6.85
CA LEU A 70 -7.77 17.99 5.46
C LEU A 70 -8.13 19.47 5.46
N ASP A 71 -7.29 20.27 4.83
CA ASP A 71 -7.56 21.68 4.53
C ASP A 71 -7.55 21.89 3.01
N PHE A 72 -8.07 23.03 2.55
CA PHE A 72 -7.96 23.47 1.16
C PHE A 72 -7.20 24.80 1.14
N VAL A 73 -6.12 24.86 0.36
CA VAL A 73 -5.20 26.00 0.36
C VAL A 73 -4.90 26.45 -1.05
N LYS A 74 -4.73 27.77 -1.23
CA LYS A 74 -4.28 28.32 -2.49
C LYS A 74 -2.77 28.17 -2.62
N ARG A 75 -2.29 27.48 -3.66
CA ARG A 75 -0.84 27.33 -3.91
C ARG A 75 -0.49 27.81 -5.31
N ASP A 76 0.36 28.83 -5.38
CA ASP A 76 0.81 29.43 -6.64
C ASP A 76 1.57 28.47 -7.57
N LYS A 77 2.08 27.35 -7.02
CA LYS A 77 2.85 26.35 -7.76
C LYS A 77 2.07 25.07 -8.07
N ALA A 78 0.77 25.05 -7.84
CA ALA A 78 -0.07 23.93 -8.23
C ALA A 78 -0.21 23.88 -9.76
N ILE A 79 -0.07 22.70 -10.35
CA ILE A 79 0.01 22.53 -11.82
C ILE A 79 -1.34 22.84 -12.50
N ARG A 80 -2.47 22.55 -11.84
CA ARG A 80 -3.80 22.56 -12.47
C ARG A 80 -4.82 23.51 -11.83
N GLU A 81 -4.74 23.79 -10.53
CA GLU A 81 -5.81 24.51 -9.81
C GLU A 81 -5.31 25.55 -8.81
N HIS A 82 -6.13 26.59 -8.62
CA HIS A 82 -5.88 27.64 -7.64
C HIS A 82 -6.10 27.20 -6.20
N GLU A 83 -6.82 26.10 -5.95
CA GLU A 83 -7.12 25.55 -4.63
C GLU A 83 -6.73 24.08 -4.60
N VAL A 84 -5.93 23.66 -3.61
CA VAL A 84 -5.38 22.31 -3.51
C VAL A 84 -5.73 21.71 -2.16
N ALA A 85 -6.10 20.43 -2.16
CA ALA A 85 -6.26 19.64 -0.94
C ALA A 85 -4.91 19.47 -0.22
N ASP A 86 -4.84 19.91 1.04
CA ASP A 86 -3.68 19.80 1.92
C ASP A 86 -3.96 18.78 3.02
N PHE A 87 -3.44 17.57 2.84
CA PHE A 87 -3.56 16.49 3.81
C PHE A 87 -2.40 16.57 4.81
N THR A 88 -2.71 16.89 6.06
CA THR A 88 -1.74 16.85 7.16
C THR A 88 -1.93 15.59 7.98
N VAL A 89 -0.86 14.81 8.16
CA VAL A 89 -0.83 13.65 9.04
C VAL A 89 0.12 13.92 10.20
N LYS A 90 -0.38 13.88 11.43
CA LYS A 90 0.43 13.99 12.65
C LYS A 90 0.53 12.61 13.29
N ALA A 91 1.75 12.11 13.39
CA ALA A 91 2.10 10.87 14.06
C ALA A 91 3.57 10.92 14.50
N GLU A 92 4.09 9.82 15.06
CA GLU A 92 5.53 9.70 15.30
C GLU A 92 6.33 9.88 14.00
N ARG A 93 7.52 10.47 14.11
CA ARG A 93 8.37 10.79 12.95
C ARG A 93 8.63 9.56 12.06
N ASN A 94 8.83 8.39 12.67
CA ASN A 94 9.05 7.14 11.95
C ASN A 94 7.80 6.72 11.16
N ALA A 95 6.61 6.85 11.77
CA ALA A 95 5.35 6.55 11.10
C ALA A 95 5.09 7.50 9.92
N VAL A 96 5.25 8.82 10.11
CA VAL A 96 5.07 9.80 9.02
C VAL A 96 6.07 9.56 7.88
N ARG A 97 7.32 9.22 8.20
CA ARG A 97 8.33 8.86 7.19
C ARG A 97 7.94 7.60 6.43
N GLU A 98 7.47 6.55 7.11
CA GLU A 98 6.99 5.34 6.45
C GLU A 98 5.84 5.64 5.48
N LEU A 99 4.89 6.51 5.88
CA LEU A 99 3.80 6.95 5.00
C LEU A 99 4.32 7.67 3.74
N ALA A 100 5.33 8.53 3.89
CA ALA A 100 5.96 9.19 2.75
C ALA A 100 6.71 8.19 1.84
N VAL A 101 7.50 7.29 2.43
CA VAL A 101 8.24 6.25 1.70
C VAL A 101 7.30 5.27 1.00
N ARG A 102 6.06 5.07 1.49
CA ARG A 102 5.04 4.30 0.76
C ARG A 102 4.77 4.88 -0.62
N HIS A 103 4.69 6.20 -0.76
CA HIS A 103 4.50 6.83 -2.07
C HIS A 103 5.74 6.67 -2.96
N LEU A 104 6.95 6.70 -2.40
CA LEU A 104 8.16 6.39 -3.14
C LEU A 104 8.11 4.98 -3.73
N VAL A 105 7.83 3.95 -2.92
CA VAL A 105 7.83 2.56 -3.42
C VAL A 105 6.68 2.30 -4.41
N LEU A 106 5.54 2.98 -4.25
CA LEU A 106 4.45 2.93 -5.23
C LEU A 106 4.87 3.51 -6.58
N ASN A 107 5.67 4.58 -6.62
CA ASN A 107 6.22 5.13 -7.87
C ASN A 107 7.13 4.13 -8.63
N TYR A 108 7.59 3.06 -7.97
CA TYR A 108 8.33 1.96 -8.60
C TYR A 108 7.47 0.72 -8.89
N ASP A 109 6.14 0.81 -8.77
CA ASP A 109 5.17 -0.30 -8.84
C ASP A 109 5.47 -1.44 -7.85
N ILE A 110 5.86 -1.08 -6.63
CA ILE A 110 6.06 -2.02 -5.53
C ILE A 110 4.83 -1.96 -4.63
N THR A 111 4.06 -3.05 -4.64
CA THR A 111 2.77 -3.14 -3.92
C THR A 111 2.85 -4.00 -2.67
N GLU A 112 4.02 -4.57 -2.36
CA GLU A 112 4.24 -5.35 -1.15
C GLU A 112 4.03 -4.50 0.11
N ASP A 113 3.11 -4.94 0.99
CA ASP A 113 2.67 -4.20 2.19
C ASP A 113 3.82 -3.66 3.05
N TYR A 114 4.89 -4.45 3.22
CA TYR A 114 6.03 -4.12 4.07
C TYR A 114 7.19 -3.43 3.35
N ALA A 115 7.05 -3.09 2.05
CA ALA A 115 8.12 -2.49 1.27
C ALA A 115 8.62 -1.17 1.85
N SER A 116 7.71 -0.29 2.22
CA SER A 116 8.05 1.01 2.83
C SER A 116 8.75 0.85 4.18
N LYS A 117 8.24 -0.04 5.04
CA LYS A 117 8.82 -0.35 6.35
C LYS A 117 10.22 -0.96 6.24
N ILE A 118 10.40 -1.93 5.35
CA ILE A 118 11.71 -2.57 5.09
C ILE A 118 12.69 -1.55 4.51
N LEU A 119 12.26 -0.70 3.56
CA LEU A 119 13.14 0.32 2.98
C LEU A 119 13.56 1.38 4.00
N CYS A 120 12.64 1.81 4.88
CA CYS A 120 12.99 2.68 6.02
C CYS A 120 14.03 2.03 6.92
N PHE A 121 13.84 0.74 7.25
CA PHE A 121 14.78 -0.01 8.09
C PHE A 121 16.17 -0.11 7.45
N ILE A 122 16.25 -0.44 6.16
CA ILE A 122 17.52 -0.48 5.41
C ILE A 122 18.21 0.90 5.47
N TYR A 123 17.46 1.99 5.23
CA TYR A 123 18.00 3.33 5.28
C TYR A 123 18.51 3.73 6.67
N ASP A 124 17.72 3.49 7.72
CA ASP A 124 18.04 3.88 9.09
C ASP A 124 19.29 3.16 9.63
N ASN A 125 19.56 1.94 9.14
CA ASN A 125 20.69 1.10 9.56
C ASN A 125 21.85 1.11 8.55
N ALA A 126 21.74 1.85 7.45
CA ALA A 126 22.80 1.98 6.47
C ALA A 126 23.91 2.92 6.96
N ARG A 127 25.14 2.68 6.49
CA ARG A 127 26.31 3.52 6.73
C ARG A 127 26.71 4.21 5.44
N LYS A 128 27.20 5.43 5.56
CA LYS A 128 27.79 6.16 4.42
C LYS A 128 29.25 5.76 4.25
N LEU A 129 29.60 5.26 3.07
CA LEU A 129 30.96 4.89 2.71
C LEU A 129 31.22 5.35 1.27
N ASP A 130 32.27 6.15 1.08
CA ASP A 130 32.65 6.71 -0.23
C ASP A 130 31.51 7.40 -1.01
N GLY A 131 30.57 8.02 -0.30
CA GLY A 131 29.40 8.69 -0.89
C GLY A 131 28.21 7.78 -1.17
N HIS A 132 28.32 6.49 -0.88
CA HIS A 132 27.27 5.48 -1.02
C HIS A 132 26.62 5.19 0.33
N THR A 133 25.29 5.02 0.34
CA THR A 133 24.54 4.62 1.52
C THR A 133 24.32 3.10 1.50
N ILE A 134 25.08 2.36 2.31
CA ILE A 134 25.18 0.90 2.27
C ILE A 134 24.70 0.28 3.59
N TYR A 135 23.73 -0.64 3.49
CA TYR A 135 23.29 -1.52 4.55
C TYR A 135 24.06 -2.85 4.48
N PHE A 136 24.69 -3.24 5.58
CA PHE A 136 25.63 -4.37 5.59
C PHE A 136 25.05 -5.67 6.13
N ASP A 137 23.96 -5.59 6.90
CA ASP A 137 23.37 -6.76 7.55
C ASP A 137 22.52 -7.59 6.59
N GLY A 138 22.18 -8.81 6.99
CA GLY A 138 21.43 -9.75 6.16
C GLY A 138 19.90 -9.60 6.24
N LEU A 139 19.20 -10.38 5.42
CA LEU A 139 17.74 -10.49 5.44
C LEU A 139 17.20 -10.97 6.80
N GLN A 140 17.95 -11.82 7.50
CA GLN A 140 17.57 -12.34 8.82
C GLN A 140 17.44 -11.22 9.85
N THR A 141 18.39 -10.27 9.86
CA THR A 141 18.35 -9.10 10.75
C THR A 141 17.10 -8.25 10.52
N ILE A 142 16.70 -8.06 9.26
CA ILE A 142 15.47 -7.33 8.91
C ILE A 142 14.24 -8.09 9.41
N ALA A 143 14.21 -9.41 9.21
CA ALA A 143 13.07 -10.25 9.63
C ALA A 143 12.88 -10.21 11.15
N GLU A 144 13.96 -10.36 11.90
CA GLU A 144 13.93 -10.30 13.37
C GLU A 144 13.55 -8.91 13.87
N ALA A 145 14.18 -7.85 13.35
CA ALA A 145 13.95 -6.49 13.83
C ALA A 145 12.55 -5.96 13.51
N LEU A 146 11.95 -6.40 12.40
CA LEU A 146 10.61 -5.96 11.97
C LEU A 146 9.49 -6.92 12.36
N GLU A 147 9.82 -8.03 13.04
CA GLU A 147 8.92 -9.13 13.39
C GLU A 147 8.17 -9.69 12.16
N LEU A 148 8.89 -9.83 11.04
CA LEU A 148 8.36 -10.32 9.77
C LEU A 148 8.88 -11.73 9.48
N SER A 149 8.11 -12.50 8.70
CA SER A 149 8.60 -13.79 8.22
C SER A 149 9.77 -13.59 7.25
N TYR A 150 10.78 -14.46 7.31
CA TYR A 150 11.90 -14.43 6.37
C TYR A 150 11.46 -14.46 4.90
N PRO A 151 10.49 -15.31 4.46
CA PRO A 151 9.99 -15.28 3.09
C PRO A 151 9.37 -13.93 2.68
N THR A 152 8.67 -13.25 3.60
CA THR A 152 8.13 -11.90 3.35
C THR A 152 9.27 -10.93 3.06
N VAL A 153 10.27 -10.87 3.94
CA VAL A 153 11.43 -9.98 3.77
C VAL A 153 12.17 -10.31 2.48
N GLN A 154 12.45 -11.60 2.22
CA GLN A 154 13.15 -12.04 1.02
C GLN A 154 12.42 -11.61 -0.26
N LYS A 155 11.09 -11.80 -0.34
CA LYS A 155 10.28 -11.39 -1.49
C LYS A 155 10.34 -9.87 -1.68
N THR A 156 10.15 -9.11 -0.61
CA THR A 156 10.12 -7.64 -0.68
C THR A 156 11.48 -7.05 -1.03
N VAL A 157 12.58 -7.52 -0.42
CA VAL A 157 13.94 -7.08 -0.75
C VAL A 157 14.31 -7.46 -2.18
N LYS A 158 13.91 -8.65 -2.65
CA LYS A 158 14.03 -9.02 -4.07
C LYS A 158 13.33 -7.99 -4.96
N LYS A 159 12.08 -7.61 -4.65
CA LYS A 159 11.34 -6.62 -5.44
C LYS A 159 12.01 -5.24 -5.45
N LEU A 160 12.46 -4.76 -4.29
CA LEU A 160 13.21 -3.49 -4.17
C LEU A 160 14.47 -3.49 -5.06
N ARG A 161 15.16 -4.63 -5.14
CA ARG A 161 16.33 -4.80 -6.01
C ARG A 161 15.95 -4.86 -7.49
N ASP A 162 14.95 -5.66 -7.82
CA ASP A 162 14.51 -5.86 -9.21
C ASP A 162 13.99 -4.53 -9.81
N LYS A 163 13.38 -3.66 -8.98
CA LYS A 163 12.96 -2.29 -9.33
C LYS A 163 14.04 -1.22 -9.14
N LYS A 164 15.27 -1.61 -8.79
CA LYS A 164 16.45 -0.73 -8.64
C LYS A 164 16.29 0.39 -7.60
N VAL A 165 15.45 0.18 -6.58
CA VAL A 165 15.38 1.06 -5.40
C VAL A 165 16.60 0.83 -4.52
N ILE A 166 17.09 -0.41 -4.49
CA ILE A 166 18.36 -0.83 -3.92
C ILE A 166 19.13 -1.70 -4.92
N SER A 167 20.44 -1.86 -4.73
CA SER A 167 21.29 -2.78 -5.49
C SER A 167 22.16 -3.60 -4.54
N ASN A 168 22.80 -4.66 -5.04
CA ASN A 168 23.89 -5.27 -4.29
C ASN A 168 25.04 -4.27 -4.23
N ALA A 169 25.57 -4.01 -3.04
CA ALA A 169 26.73 -3.16 -2.88
C ALA A 169 27.98 -3.83 -3.47
N ALA A 170 28.92 -3.03 -3.97
CA ALA A 170 30.21 -3.54 -4.46
C ALA A 170 31.10 -4.09 -3.33
N ILE A 171 30.81 -3.70 -2.08
CA ILE A 171 31.59 -4.03 -0.88
C ILE A 171 30.67 -4.74 0.11
N GLY A 172 31.13 -5.88 0.64
CA GLY A 172 30.37 -6.69 1.60
C GLY A 172 29.41 -7.67 0.92
N GLN A 173 29.57 -8.96 1.20
CA GLN A 173 28.69 -9.98 0.64
C GLN A 173 27.28 -9.86 1.26
N GLY A 174 26.26 -9.75 0.42
CA GLY A 174 24.88 -9.62 0.88
C GLY A 174 24.50 -8.22 1.36
N SER A 175 25.36 -7.22 1.14
CA SER A 175 25.09 -5.82 1.47
C SER A 175 24.26 -5.14 0.38
N TYR A 176 23.41 -4.20 0.79
CA TYR A 176 22.51 -3.46 -0.09
C TYR A 176 22.89 -1.99 -0.13
N GLU A 177 23.03 -1.45 -1.33
CA GLU A 177 23.23 -0.03 -1.57
C GLU A 177 21.90 0.61 -1.98
N LEU A 178 21.56 1.76 -1.42
CA LEU A 178 20.39 2.52 -1.89
C LEU A 178 20.69 3.20 -3.23
N SER A 179 19.68 3.29 -4.09
CA SER A 179 19.80 4.10 -5.31
C SER A 179 19.96 5.59 -4.97
N ALA A 180 20.59 6.33 -5.88
CA ALA A 180 20.76 7.78 -5.72
C ALA A 180 19.42 8.53 -5.57
N GLU A 181 18.37 8.05 -6.24
CA GLU A 181 17.02 8.62 -6.15
C GLU A 181 16.38 8.34 -4.79
N ALA A 182 16.45 7.10 -4.30
CA ALA A 182 15.96 6.75 -2.96
C ALA A 182 16.71 7.54 -1.89
N GLU A 183 18.04 7.65 -1.97
CA GLU A 183 18.83 8.44 -1.04
C GLU A 183 18.44 9.93 -1.09
N ARG A 184 18.26 10.49 -2.29
CA ARG A 184 17.82 11.89 -2.45
C ARG A 184 16.43 12.10 -1.84
N PHE A 185 15.51 11.16 -2.01
CA PHE A 185 14.19 11.20 -1.40
C PHE A 185 14.27 11.18 0.13
N PHE A 186 15.01 10.23 0.72
CA PHE A 186 15.17 10.18 2.17
C PHE A 186 15.79 11.46 2.74
N LYS A 187 16.77 12.04 2.02
CA LYS A 187 17.36 13.34 2.39
C LYS A 187 16.33 14.47 2.30
N SER A 188 15.50 14.53 1.26
CA SER A 188 14.52 15.61 1.10
C SER A 188 13.47 15.62 2.21
N ILE A 189 13.07 14.45 2.70
CA ILE A 189 12.08 14.31 3.79
C ILE A 189 12.72 14.27 5.18
N SER A 190 14.04 14.38 5.30
CA SER A 190 14.74 14.24 6.59
C SER A 190 14.39 15.35 7.58
N ASN A 191 14.35 16.61 7.15
CA ASN A 191 14.11 17.76 8.04
C ASN A 191 12.63 18.16 8.10
N ASN A 192 11.95 18.18 6.94
CA ASN A 192 10.53 18.51 6.82
C ASN A 192 9.91 17.53 5.82
N ILE A 193 9.02 16.66 6.30
CA ILE A 193 8.36 15.66 5.46
C ILE A 193 7.22 16.34 4.72
N GLN A 194 7.45 16.68 3.46
CA GLN A 194 6.42 17.15 2.54
C GLN A 194 6.61 16.45 1.19
N ILE A 195 5.53 15.90 0.66
CA ILE A 195 5.48 15.31 -0.67
C ILE A 195 4.34 15.98 -1.43
N VAL A 196 4.54 16.20 -2.73
CA VAL A 196 3.48 16.68 -3.64
C VAL A 196 3.09 15.51 -4.51
N LEU A 197 1.80 15.15 -4.48
CA LEU A 197 1.23 14.14 -5.34
C LEU A 197 0.44 14.84 -6.44
N THR A 198 0.69 14.46 -7.68
CA THR A 198 -0.05 14.95 -8.85
C THR A 198 -0.66 13.74 -9.53
N PHE A 199 -1.98 13.75 -9.67
CA PHE A 199 -2.73 12.70 -10.33
C PHE A 199 -3.13 13.22 -11.71
N GLU A 200 -2.71 12.51 -12.74
CA GLU A 200 -3.08 12.79 -14.11
C GLU A 200 -3.91 11.60 -14.61
N PRO A 201 -5.18 11.81 -15.01
CA PRO A 201 -5.91 10.75 -15.67
C PRO A 201 -5.18 10.42 -16.97
N VAL A 202 -5.02 9.13 -17.24
CA VAL A 202 -4.64 8.70 -18.59
C VAL A 202 -5.87 8.90 -19.46
N ASP A 203 -5.70 9.48 -20.65
CA ASP A 203 -6.79 9.57 -21.62
C ASP A 203 -7.37 8.17 -21.83
N GLU A 204 -8.69 8.02 -21.69
CA GLU A 204 -9.36 6.74 -21.90
C GLU A 204 -9.06 6.27 -23.32
N VAL A 205 -8.24 5.21 -23.44
CA VAL A 205 -8.22 4.42 -24.67
C VAL A 205 -9.58 3.75 -24.72
N GLN A 206 -10.49 4.28 -25.55
CA GLN A 206 -11.78 3.64 -25.83
C GLN A 206 -11.50 2.22 -26.34
N LEU A 207 -11.66 1.23 -25.46
CA LEU A 207 -11.54 -0.20 -25.80
C LEU A 207 -12.76 -0.69 -26.58
N GLU A 208 -13.85 0.03 -26.48
CA GLU A 208 -15.04 -0.14 -27.30
C GLU A 208 -15.02 1.00 -28.31
N ALA A 209 -14.55 0.70 -29.51
CA ALA A 209 -14.65 1.65 -30.60
C ALA A 209 -16.14 1.74 -30.92
N VAL A 210 -16.83 2.71 -30.30
CA VAL A 210 -18.22 3.01 -30.61
C VAL A 210 -18.18 4.15 -31.61
N ASN A 211 -18.68 3.92 -32.81
CA ASN A 211 -18.82 4.97 -33.81
C ASN A 211 -19.76 6.07 -33.29
N GLU A 212 -19.73 7.26 -33.89
CA GLU A 212 -20.63 8.37 -33.52
C GLU A 212 -22.13 8.00 -33.58
N ASP A 213 -22.47 6.92 -34.30
CA ASP A 213 -23.82 6.37 -34.43
C ASP A 213 -24.21 5.33 -33.35
N GLY A 214 -23.32 5.04 -32.39
CA GLY A 214 -23.57 4.08 -31.31
C GLY A 214 -23.30 2.62 -31.69
N THR A 215 -22.76 2.33 -32.87
CA THR A 215 -22.41 0.97 -33.30
C THR A 215 -21.00 0.57 -32.89
N ILE A 216 -20.78 -0.73 -32.67
CA ILE A 216 -19.45 -1.28 -32.41
C ILE A 216 -18.64 -1.26 -33.72
N ASN A 217 -17.48 -0.63 -33.67
CA ASN A 217 -16.52 -0.53 -34.76
C ASN A 217 -15.68 -1.82 -34.80
N GLU A 218 -16.12 -2.71 -35.68
CA GLU A 218 -15.53 -4.04 -35.89
C GLU A 218 -14.10 -4.00 -36.48
N ASP A 219 -13.63 -2.84 -36.98
CA ASP A 219 -12.29 -2.71 -37.54
C ASP A 219 -11.18 -2.66 -36.49
N MET A 220 -11.53 -2.35 -35.24
CA MET A 220 -10.61 -2.34 -34.08
C MET A 220 -10.51 -3.71 -33.37
N VAL A 221 -11.29 -4.71 -33.80
CA VAL A 221 -11.37 -6.06 -33.19
C VAL A 221 -10.52 -7.10 -33.96
N LYS A 222 -9.65 -6.66 -34.88
CA LYS A 222 -8.78 -7.55 -35.69
C LYS A 222 -7.32 -7.54 -35.27
#